data_AF-K8X4V5-F1
#
_entry.id   AF-K8X4V5-F1
#
_cell.length_a   1.000
_cell.length_b   1.000
_cell.length_c   1.000
_cell.angle_alpha   90.00
_cell.angle_beta   90.00
_cell.angle_gamma   90.00
#
_symmetry.space_group_name_H-M   'P 1'
#
loop_
_entity.id
_entity.type
_entity.pdbx_description
1 polymer ?
#
loop_
_entity_poly.entity_id
_entity_poly.type
_entity_poly.pdbx_seq_one_letter_code
_entity_poly.pdbx_strand_id
1 'polypeptide(L)' 'MHSIPDRLYDLAALLKHTYGKGDLIGVMQLEAQLNAMLTNQSATPGAE' A
#
# COMPACT_ATOMS: atom_id res chain seq x y z
N MET A 1 -11.08 -12.77 7.45
CA MET A 1 -10.54 -12.51 6.09
C MET A 1 -10.32 -11.02 5.98
N HIS A 2 -9.07 -10.54 6.02
CA HIS A 2 -8.77 -9.13 5.77
C HIS A 2 -8.83 -8.90 4.26
N SER A 3 -9.87 -8.22 3.79
CA SER A 3 -10.06 -7.92 2.38
C SER A 3 -8.95 -7.01 1.89
N ILE A 4 -8.54 -7.16 0.63
CA ILE A 4 -7.56 -6.30 -0.05
C ILE A 4 -7.82 -4.78 0.15
N PRO A 5 -9.06 -4.26 0.03
CA PRO A 5 -9.35 -2.85 0.32
C PRO A 5 -9.00 -2.44 1.76
N ASP A 6 -9.18 -3.33 2.73
CA ASP A 6 -8.92 -3.04 4.14
C ASP A 6 -7.41 -2.86 4.39
N ARG A 7 -6.57 -3.71 3.76
CA ARG A 7 -5.11 -3.52 3.78
C ARG A 7 -4.64 -2.25 3.07
N LEU A 8 -5.31 -1.83 1.99
CA LEU A 8 -4.99 -0.56 1.31
C LEU A 8 -5.30 0.64 2.22
N TYR A 9 -6.41 0.60 2.95
CA TYR A 9 -6.78 1.63 3.92
C TYR A 9 -5.79 1.69 5.09
N ASP A 10 -5.38 0.55 5.63
CA ASP A 10 -4.40 0.47 6.72
C ASP A 10 -3.03 1.05 6.29
N LEU A 11 -2.55 0.67 5.10
CA LEU A 11 -1.32 1.23 4.53
C LEU A 11 -1.42 2.74 4.31
N ALA A 12 -2.54 3.23 3.79
CA ALA A 12 -2.75 4.67 3.60
C ALA A 12 -2.78 5.44 4.93
N ALA A 13 -3.37 4.86 5.97
CA ALA A 13 -3.38 5.43 7.32
C ALA A 13 -1.96 5.49 7.92
N LEU A 14 -1.18 4.41 7.78
CA LEU A 14 0.23 4.40 8.17
C LEU A 14 1.03 5.45 7.42
N LEU A 15 0.85 5.57 6.11
CA LEU A 15 1.59 6.51 5.27
C LEU A 15 1.32 7.96 5.69
N LYS A 16 0.05 8.32 5.93
CA LYS A 16 -0.32 9.64 6.48
C LYS A 16 0.32 9.91 7.84
N HIS A 17 0.35 8.92 8.72
CA HIS A 17 0.93 9.05 10.05
C HIS A 17 2.46 9.20 10.00
N THR A 18 3.14 8.39 9.19
CA THR A 18 4.60 8.44 9.00
C THR A 18 5.03 9.73 8.32
N TYR A 19 4.25 10.21 7.35
CA TYR A 19 4.44 11.53 6.72
C TYR A 19 4.31 12.66 7.75
N GLY A 20 3.28 12.60 8.61
CA GLY A 20 3.09 13.57 9.69
C GLY A 20 4.22 13.57 10.75
N LYS A 21 4.96 12.46 10.87
CA LYS A 21 6.15 12.36 11.73
C LYS A 21 7.44 12.85 11.05
N GLY A 22 7.41 13.16 9.76
CA GLY A 22 8.59 13.55 8.99
C GLY A 22 9.55 12.39 8.69
N ASP A 23 9.12 11.14 8.85
CA ASP A 23 9.95 9.97 8.58
C ASP A 23 9.89 9.60 7.09
N LEU A 24 10.72 10.28 6.29
CA LEU A 24 10.74 10.12 4.82
C LEU A 24 11.12 8.70 4.38
N ILE A 25 11.99 8.02 5.14
CA ILE A 25 12.40 6.65 4.83
C ILE A 25 11.22 5.69 4.97
N GLY A 26 10.46 5.78 6.08
CA GLY A 26 9.26 4.98 6.28
C GLY A 26 8.18 5.29 5.26
N VAL A 27 8.02 6.55 4.84
CA VAL A 27 7.10 6.92 3.74
C VAL A 27 7.47 6.20 2.45
N MET A 28 8.74 6.26 2.03
CA MET A 28 9.19 5.60 0.78
C MET A 28 9.00 4.07 0.84
N GLN A 29 9.22 3.44 1.99
CA GLN A 29 8.99 2.01 2.18
C GLN A 29 7.50 1.63 2.11
N LEU A 30 6.62 2.48 2.64
CA LEU A 30 5.17 2.29 2.59
C LEU A 30 4.62 2.53 1.18
N GLU A 31 5.13 3.54 0.46
CA GLU A 31 4.80 3.78 -0.95
C GLU A 31 5.20 2.59 -1.84
N ALA A 32 6.39 2.02 -1.63
CA ALA A 32 6.85 0.84 -2.37
C ALA A 32 5.95 -0.38 -2.13
N GLN A 33 5.51 -0.61 -0.88
CA GLN A 33 4.58 -1.69 -0.55
C GLN A 33 3.19 -1.48 -1.19
N LEU A 34 2.69 -0.24 -1.16
CA LEU A 34 1.41 0.11 -1.79
C LEU A 34 1.47 -0.14 -3.30
N ASN A 35 2.55 0.30 -3.95
CA ASN A 35 2.76 0.08 -5.37
C ASN A 35 2.86 -1.41 -5.73
N ALA A 36 3.55 -2.21 -4.92
CA ALA A 36 3.63 -3.66 -5.11
C ALA A 36 2.26 -4.35 -4.96
N MET A 37 1.44 -3.92 -4.00
CA MET A 37 0.09 -4.44 -3.81
C MET A 37 -0.85 -4.08 -4.97
N LEU A 38 -0.77 -2.86 -5.48
CA LEU A 38 -1.54 -2.43 -6.64
C LEU A 38 -1.08 -3.18 -7.90
N THR A 39 0.23 -3.35 -8.08
CA THR A 39 0.81 -4.12 -9.19
C THR A 39 0.40 -5.58 -9.14
N ASN A 40 0.40 -6.24 -7.98
CA ASN A 40 -0.04 -7.64 -7.87
C ASN A 40 -1.55 -7.80 -8.14
N GLN A 41 -2.36 -6.77 -7.87
CA GLN A 41 -3.79 -6.78 -8.21
C GLN A 41 -4.03 -6.58 -9.71
N SER A 42 -3.28 -5.69 -10.35
CA SER A 42 -3.37 -5.48 -11.80
C SER A 42 -2.66 -6.58 -12.61
N ALA A 43 -1.70 -7.29 -12.01
CA ALA A 43 -1.02 -8.45 -12.57
C ALA A 43 -1.79 -9.77 -12.36
N THR A 44 -3.04 -9.74 -11.88
CA THR A 44 -3.97 -10.87 -12.04
C THR A 44 -4.71 -10.63 -13.36
N PRO A 45 -4.24 -11.18 -14.49
CA PRO A 45 -4.96 -11.04 -15.73
C PRO A 45 -6.17 -11.96 -15.65
N GLY A 46 -7.34 -11.44 -16.02
CA GLY A 46 -8.32 -12.29 -16.69
C GLY A 46 -7.71 -12.81 -17.99
N ALA A 47 -6.83 -13.79 -17.89
CA ALA A 47 -6.44 -14.65 -19.00
C ALA A 47 -7.45 -15.81 -19.03
N GLU A 48 -8.67 -15.48 -19.46
CA GLU A 48 -9.63 -16.42 -20.03
C GLU A 48 -9.98 -15.96 -21.45
#